data_AF-K1QB26-F1
#
_entry.id   AF-K1QB26-F1
#
_cell.length_a   1.000
_cell.length_b   1.000
_cell.length_c   1.000
_cell.angle_alpha   90.00
_cell.angle_beta   90.00
_cell.angle_gamma   90.00
#
_symmetry.space_group_name_H-M   'P 1'
#
loop_
_entity.id
_entity.type
_entity.pdbx_description
1 polymer ?
#
loop_
_entity_poly.entity_id
_entity_poly.type
_entity_poly.pdbx_seq_one_letter_code
_entity_poly.pdbx_strand_id
1 'polypeptide(L)'
;MASISNQDFPCQLSNFEDVLAEPDGTRSADCVWIYSAKCFNGGKSCCYIFLSALCGIFLGLFWGCGFAMISFEQIWCATPMYRCFSIYAIYVQKCVGTYLSCYLGPLCETCGLCFSRIRVDKSG
;
A
#
# COMPACT_ATOMS: atom_id res chain seq x y z
N MET A 1 -10.02 12.18 -3.52
CA MET A 1 -8.75 12.53 -2.88
C MET A 1 -9.07 13.59 -1.84
N ALA A 2 -8.78 13.27 -0.59
CA ALA A 2 -9.62 13.56 0.56
C ALA A 2 -9.98 15.03 0.76
N SER A 3 -11.27 15.27 0.98
CA SER A 3 -11.84 16.47 1.57
C SER A 3 -11.11 16.77 2.87
N ILE A 4 -10.27 17.80 2.88
CA ILE A 4 -9.70 18.35 4.10
C ILE A 4 -10.83 19.15 4.75
N SER A 5 -11.69 18.44 5.49
CA SER A 5 -12.56 19.04 6.48
C SER A 5 -11.67 19.77 7.49
N ASN A 6 -12.05 21.00 7.82
CA ASN A 6 -11.33 21.95 8.67
C ASN A 6 -11.19 21.52 10.16
N GLN A 7 -10.98 20.23 10.45
CA GLN A 7 -10.92 19.69 11.83
C GLN A 7 -9.67 18.86 12.17
N ASP A 8 -8.75 18.57 11.23
CA ASP A 8 -7.58 17.68 11.49
C ASP A 8 -6.19 18.35 11.36
N PHE A 9 -6.06 19.63 11.70
CA PHE A 9 -4.75 20.21 12.02
C PHE A 9 -4.82 20.93 13.37
N PRO A 10 -4.26 20.36 14.46
CA PRO A 10 -4.18 21.03 15.76
C PRO A 10 -3.22 22.23 15.79
N CYS A 11 -2.78 22.72 14.61
CA CYS A 11 -1.70 23.69 14.45
C CYS A 11 -2.19 25.08 13.98
N GLN A 12 -3.41 25.49 14.32
CA GLN A 12 -3.77 26.93 14.37
C GLN A 12 -3.51 27.48 15.79
N LEU A 13 -2.37 27.11 16.40
CA LEU A 13 -2.05 27.48 17.80
C LEU A 13 -1.59 28.95 17.95
N SER A 14 -1.40 29.66 16.84
CA SER A 14 -0.84 31.02 16.84
C SER A 14 -1.79 31.95 16.10
N ASN A 15 -2.79 32.42 16.83
CA ASN A 15 -3.66 33.50 16.37
C ASN A 15 -2.85 34.79 16.28
N PHE A 16 -3.30 35.73 15.43
CA PHE A 16 -2.65 37.05 15.29
C PHE A 16 -2.50 37.76 16.65
N GLU A 17 -3.50 37.62 17.52
CA GLU A 17 -3.53 38.11 18.90
C GLU A 17 -2.48 37.44 19.80
N ASP A 18 -2.25 36.12 19.65
CA ASP A 18 -1.27 35.36 20.45
C ASP A 18 0.19 35.73 20.09
N VAL A 19 0.43 36.26 18.88
CA VAL A 19 1.75 36.68 18.41
C VAL A 19 2.08 38.12 18.81
N LEU A 20 1.06 38.97 18.95
CA LEU A 20 1.23 40.40 19.21
C LEU A 20 0.89 40.82 20.65
N ALA A 21 0.18 40.00 21.43
CA ALA A 21 -0.03 40.15 22.88
C ALA A 21 -0.51 41.55 23.35
N GLU A 22 -1.22 42.31 22.52
CA GLU A 22 -1.75 43.63 22.92
C GLU A 22 -3.18 43.50 23.48
N PRO A 23 -3.46 43.97 24.71
CA PRO A 23 -4.81 44.00 25.25
C PRO A 23 -5.68 45.08 24.55
N ASP A 24 -6.98 44.82 24.42
CA ASP A 24 -8.02 45.59 23.68
C ASP A 24 -8.20 47.10 24.06
N GLY A 25 -7.32 47.68 24.89
CA GLY A 25 -7.61 48.88 25.68
C GLY A 25 -7.22 50.25 25.12
N THR A 26 -6.52 50.39 23.98
CA THR A 26 -6.17 51.74 23.46
C THR A 26 -6.04 51.79 21.93
N ARG A 27 -7.15 51.89 21.19
CA ARG A 27 -7.13 51.85 19.72
C ARG A 27 -7.74 53.10 19.10
N SER A 28 -6.90 53.88 18.42
CA SER A 28 -7.30 54.94 17.48
C SER A 28 -7.22 54.46 16.01
N ALA A 29 -6.88 53.19 15.77
CA ALA A 29 -6.49 52.65 14.46
C ALA A 29 -7.09 51.25 14.16
N ASP A 30 -8.38 51.06 14.39
CA ASP A 30 -9.07 49.78 14.18
C ASP A 30 -8.95 49.22 12.75
N CYS A 31 -8.88 50.10 11.76
CA CYS A 31 -8.74 49.70 10.36
C CYS A 31 -7.39 49.04 10.06
N VAL A 32 -6.30 49.53 10.67
CA VAL A 32 -4.94 49.00 10.45
C VAL A 32 -4.82 47.59 11.02
N TRP A 33 -5.35 47.37 12.22
CA TRP A 33 -5.32 46.07 12.89
C TRP A 33 -6.12 45.00 12.15
N ILE A 34 -7.33 45.33 11.69
CA ILE A 34 -8.17 44.39 10.94
C ILE A 34 -7.48 44.01 9.62
N TYR A 35 -6.81 44.96 8.98
CA TYR A 35 -6.10 44.70 7.73
C TYR A 35 -4.83 43.87 7.95
N SER A 36 -4.05 44.17 8.99
CA SER A 36 -2.86 43.37 9.34
C SER A 36 -3.23 41.94 9.73
N ALA A 37 -4.30 41.74 10.49
CA ALA A 37 -4.79 40.41 10.86
C ALA A 37 -5.23 39.60 9.63
N LYS A 38 -5.91 40.23 8.67
CA LYS A 38 -6.31 39.60 7.40
C LYS A 38 -5.11 39.23 6.53
N CYS A 39 -4.15 40.14 6.37
CA CYS A 39 -2.91 39.88 5.62
C CYS A 39 -2.07 38.76 6.24
N PHE A 40 -1.97 38.72 7.57
CA PHE A 40 -1.24 37.68 8.28
C PHE A 40 -1.85 36.29 8.11
N ASN A 41 -3.16 36.17 8.27
CA ASN A 41 -3.87 34.89 8.10
C ASN A 41 -3.85 34.42 6.63
N GLY A 42 -4.02 35.34 5.68
CA GLY A 42 -3.89 35.05 4.25
C GLY A 42 -2.48 34.59 3.87
N GLY A 43 -1.45 35.26 4.39
CA GLY A 43 -0.04 34.91 4.16
C GLY A 43 0.32 33.53 4.72
N LYS A 44 -0.12 33.21 5.94
CA LYS A 44 0.08 31.88 6.55
C LYS A 44 -0.58 30.78 5.72
N SER A 45 -1.83 30.97 5.29
CA SER A 45 -2.54 29.98 4.47
C SER A 45 -1.87 29.77 3.11
N CYS A 46 -1.48 30.85 2.44
CA CYS A 46 -0.78 30.78 1.16
C CYS A 46 0.57 30.05 1.28
N CYS A 47 1.41 30.41 2.27
CA CYS A 47 2.67 29.73 2.53
C CYS A 47 2.48 28.25 2.86
N TYR A 48 1.49 27.91 3.69
CA TYR A 48 1.22 26.52 4.05
C TYR A 48 0.84 25.68 2.83
N ILE A 49 -0.06 26.19 1.97
CA ILE A 49 -0.49 25.49 0.76
C ILE A 49 0.68 25.34 -0.21
N PHE A 50 1.48 26.39 -0.40
CA PHE A 50 2.65 26.35 -1.29
C PHE A 50 3.70 25.34 -0.81
N LEU A 51 4.05 25.37 0.47
CA LEU A 51 5.04 24.45 1.05
C LEU A 51 4.53 23.00 1.02
N SER A 52 3.25 22.80 1.30
CA SER A 52 2.61 21.47 1.26
C SER A 52 2.57 20.92 -0.16
N ALA A 53 2.23 21.74 -1.15
CA ALA A 53 2.22 21.34 -2.57
C ALA A 53 3.64 20.99 -3.03
N LEU A 54 4.63 21.81 -2.68
CA LEU A 54 6.04 21.58 -3.01
C LEU A 54 6.55 20.28 -2.37
N CYS A 55 6.28 20.06 -1.08
CA CYS A 55 6.63 18.81 -0.39
C CYS A 55 5.94 17.59 -1.03
N GLY A 56 4.66 17.70 -1.37
CA GLY A 56 3.91 16.64 -2.05
C GLY A 56 4.50 16.28 -3.41
N ILE A 57 4.90 17.28 -4.20
CA ILE A 57 5.56 17.05 -5.50
C ILE A 57 6.90 16.34 -5.31
N PHE A 58 7.73 16.78 -4.37
CA PHE A 58 9.03 16.15 -4.11
C PHE A 58 8.90 14.70 -3.63
N LEU A 59 7.95 14.42 -2.73
CA LEU A 59 7.66 13.06 -2.26
C LEU A 59 7.13 12.18 -3.41
N GLY A 60 6.26 12.73 -4.26
CA GLY A 60 5.75 12.05 -5.44
C GLY A 60 6.84 11.68 -6.44
N LEU A 61 7.77 12.60 -6.70
CA LEU A 61 8.93 12.35 -7.56
C LEU A 61 9.85 11.29 -6.96
N PHE A 62 10.16 11.37 -5.67
CA PHE A 62 11.01 10.39 -4.99
C PHE A 62 10.44 8.97 -5.07
N TRP A 63 9.15 8.81 -4.73
CA TRP A 63 8.47 7.53 -4.82
C TRP A 63 8.31 7.06 -6.27
N GLY A 64 8.00 7.96 -7.21
CA GLY A 64 7.88 7.65 -8.63
C GLY A 64 9.18 7.10 -9.22
N CYS A 65 10.32 7.73 -8.90
CA CYS A 65 11.64 7.24 -9.30
C CYS A 65 11.92 5.85 -8.69
N GLY A 66 11.57 5.63 -7.42
CA GLY A 66 11.70 4.32 -6.78
C GLY A 66 10.88 3.23 -7.48
N PHE A 67 9.61 3.49 -7.76
CA PHE A 67 8.73 2.57 -8.48
C PHE A 67 9.19 2.29 -9.91
N ALA A 68 9.77 3.29 -10.59
CA ALA A 68 10.31 3.11 -11.93
C ALA A 68 11.47 2.11 -11.92
N MET A 69 12.43 2.24 -10.99
CA MET A 69 13.54 1.29 -10.86
C MET A 69 13.06 -0.12 -10.55
N ILE A 70 12.14 -0.28 -9.59
CA ILE A 70 11.54 -1.58 -9.24
C ILE A 70 10.84 -2.20 -10.45
N SER A 71 10.13 -1.39 -11.25
CA SER A 71 9.45 -1.87 -12.45
C SER A 71 10.45 -2.37 -13.50
N PHE A 72 11.55 -1.66 -13.71
CA PHE A 72 12.61 -2.14 -14.61
C PHE A 72 13.20 -3.46 -14.11
N GLU A 73 13.56 -3.56 -12.83
CA GLU A 73 14.05 -4.82 -12.28
C GLU A 73 13.03 -5.95 -12.39
N GLN A 74 11.74 -5.68 -12.19
CA GLN A 74 10.70 -6.69 -12.35
C GLN A 74 10.63 -7.20 -13.79
N ILE A 75 10.66 -6.33 -14.79
CA ILE A 75 10.65 -6.77 -16.20
C ILE A 75 11.89 -7.61 -16.50
N TRP A 76 13.07 -7.14 -16.10
CA TRP A 76 14.34 -7.75 -16.50
C TRP A 76 14.71 -8.99 -15.69
N CYS A 77 14.44 -9.00 -14.38
CA CYS A 77 14.81 -10.09 -13.47
C CYS A 77 13.62 -11.00 -13.14
N ALA A 78 12.40 -10.47 -12.96
CA ALA A 78 11.27 -11.33 -12.63
C ALA A 78 10.83 -12.16 -13.84
N THR A 79 10.86 -11.61 -15.06
CA THR A 79 10.54 -12.39 -16.27
C THR A 79 11.40 -13.65 -16.43
N PRO A 80 12.74 -13.61 -16.39
CA PRO A 80 13.55 -14.82 -16.44
C PRO A 80 13.35 -15.69 -15.19
N MET A 81 13.18 -15.10 -14.00
CA MET A 81 12.95 -15.87 -12.77
C MET A 81 11.65 -16.70 -12.84
N TYR A 82 10.55 -16.13 -13.35
CA TYR A 82 9.31 -16.85 -13.57
C TYR A 82 9.44 -17.95 -14.63
N ARG A 83 10.26 -17.72 -15.67
CA ARG A 83 10.56 -18.76 -16.66
C ARG A 83 11.36 -19.91 -16.06
N CYS A 84 12.36 -19.62 -15.23
CA CYS A 84 13.10 -20.65 -14.50
C CYS A 84 12.20 -21.42 -13.53
N PHE A 85 11.34 -20.70 -12.80
CA PHE A 85 10.38 -21.29 -11.88
C PHE A 85 9.39 -22.22 -12.59
N SER A 86 8.89 -21.84 -13.76
CA SER A 86 7.96 -22.71 -14.51
C SER A 86 8.65 -23.98 -15.02
N ILE A 87 9.90 -23.90 -15.46
CA ILE A 87 10.70 -25.07 -15.82
C ILE A 87 10.89 -25.99 -14.60
N TYR A 88 11.24 -25.41 -13.44
CA TYR A 88 11.38 -26.17 -12.19
C TYR A 88 10.07 -26.82 -11.75
N ALA A 89 8.95 -26.10 -11.84
CA ALA A 89 7.64 -26.63 -11.50
C ALA A 89 7.25 -27.82 -12.41
N ILE A 90 7.53 -27.73 -13.72
CA ILE A 90 7.33 -28.86 -14.65
C ILE A 90 8.18 -30.05 -14.24
N TYR A 91 9.45 -29.83 -13.87
CA TYR A 91 10.33 -30.90 -13.38
C TYR A 91 9.75 -31.58 -12.12
N VAL A 92 9.34 -30.78 -11.12
CA VAL A 92 8.72 -31.30 -9.89
C VAL A 92 7.46 -32.08 -10.21
N GLN A 93 6.60 -31.57 -11.11
CA GLN A 93 5.39 -32.27 -11.54
C GLN A 93 5.71 -33.63 -12.16
N LYS A 94 6.79 -33.74 -12.95
CA LYS A 94 7.25 -35.02 -13.50
C LYS A 94 7.74 -35.96 -12.41
N CYS A 95 8.58 -35.48 -11.48
CA CYS A 95 9.06 -36.29 -10.36
C CYS A 95 7.91 -36.81 -9.49
N VAL A 96 6.96 -35.94 -9.15
CA VAL A 96 5.76 -36.31 -8.38
C VAL A 96 4.91 -37.30 -9.15
N GLY A 97 4.69 -37.07 -10.45
CA GLY A 97 3.98 -38.00 -11.33
C GLY A 97 4.63 -39.40 -11.34
N THR A 98 5.95 -39.47 -11.52
CA THR A 98 6.70 -40.74 -11.47
C THR A 98 6.58 -41.40 -10.10
N TYR A 99 6.72 -40.64 -9.02
CA TYR A 99 6.56 -41.17 -7.65
C TYR A 99 5.17 -41.76 -7.43
N LEU A 100 4.13 -41.03 -7.83
CA LEU A 100 2.74 -41.49 -7.75
C LEU A 100 2.52 -42.77 -8.57
N SER A 101 3.04 -42.83 -9.80
CA SER A 101 2.90 -44.01 -10.65
C SER A 101 3.65 -45.23 -10.10
N CYS A 102 4.84 -45.05 -9.55
CA CYS A 102 5.65 -46.16 -9.03
C CYS A 102 5.17 -46.69 -7.67
N TYR A 103 4.64 -45.84 -6.80
CA TYR A 103 4.23 -46.24 -5.44
C TYR A 103 2.71 -46.37 -5.31
N LEU A 104 1.99 -45.31 -5.68
CA LEU A 104 0.53 -45.25 -5.51
C LEU A 104 -0.22 -46.10 -6.53
N GLY A 105 0.35 -46.27 -7.73
CA GLY A 105 -0.15 -47.22 -8.74
C GLY A 105 -0.29 -48.64 -8.19
N PRO A 106 0.81 -49.33 -7.82
CA PRO A 106 0.75 -50.70 -7.32
C PRO A 106 0.04 -50.82 -5.96
N LEU A 107 0.08 -49.78 -5.10
CA LEU A 107 -0.71 -49.77 -3.86
C LEU A 107 -2.23 -49.78 -4.14
N CYS A 108 -2.69 -48.95 -5.06
CA CYS A 108 -4.10 -48.90 -5.42
C CYS A 108 -4.55 -50.23 -6.07
N GLU A 109 -3.70 -50.80 -6.93
CA GLU A 109 -3.96 -52.10 -7.57
C GLU A 109 -4.05 -53.24 -6.54
N THR A 110 -3.10 -53.32 -5.62
CA THR A 110 -3.10 -54.34 -4.56
C THR A 110 -4.28 -54.18 -3.59
N CYS A 111 -4.60 -52.95 -3.16
CA CYS A 111 -5.80 -52.68 -2.36
C CYS A 111 -7.09 -53.09 -3.12
N GLY A 112 -7.18 -52.75 -4.41
CA GLY A 112 -8.31 -53.14 -5.26
C GLY A 112 -8.47 -54.66 -5.36
N LEU A 113 -7.36 -55.40 -5.48
CA LEU A 113 -7.36 -56.87 -5.47
C LEU A 113 -7.81 -57.43 -4.11
N CYS A 114 -7.36 -56.85 -2.99
CA CYS A 114 -7.80 -57.26 -1.65
C CYS A 114 -9.31 -57.09 -1.47
N PHE A 115 -9.88 -55.96 -1.90
CA PHE A 115 -11.32 -55.72 -1.81
C PHE A 115 -12.13 -56.53 -2.82
N SER A 116 -11.58 -56.83 -4.01
CA SER A 116 -12.24 -57.67 -5.01
C SER A 116 -12.45 -59.11 -4.53
N ARG A 117 -11.59 -59.61 -3.62
CA ARG A 117 -11.72 -60.95 -3.02
C ARG A 117 -12.82 -61.04 -1.95
N ILE A 118 -13.35 -59.92 -1.47
CA ILE A 118 -14.44 -59.90 -0.50
C ILE A 118 -15.76 -59.94 -1.29
N ARG A 119 -16.37 -61.13 -1.40
CA ARG A 119 -17.76 -61.24 -1.86
C ARG A 119 -18.69 -61.04 -0.67
N VAL A 120 -19.48 -59.97 -0.71
CA VAL A 120 -20.59 -59.76 0.23
C VAL A 120 -21.77 -60.58 -0.26
N ASP A 121 -22.08 -61.66 0.44
CA ASP A 121 -23.31 -62.42 0.21
C ASP A 121 -24.47 -61.62 0.84
N LYS A 122 -25.43 -61.19 0.02
CA LYS A 122 -26.67 -60.59 0.53
C LYS A 122 -27.50 -61.73 1.12
N SER A 123 -27.37 -61.97 2.42
CA SER A 123 -28.35 -62.73 3.18
C SER A 123 -29.49 -61.79 3.56
N GLY A 124 -30.59 -61.89 2.81
CA GLY A 124 -31.83 -61.14 2.98
C GLY A 124 -32.88 -61.61 1.99
#